data_AF-A0A962EK69-F1
#
_entry.id   AF-A0A962EK69-F1
#
_cell.length_a   1.000
_cell.length_b   1.000
_cell.length_c   1.000
_cell.angle_alpha   90.00
_cell.angle_beta   90.00
_cell.angle_gamma   90.00
#
_symmetry.space_group_name_H-M   'P 1'
#
loop_
_entity.id
_entity.type
_entity.pdbx_description
1 polymer ?
#
loop_
_entity_poly.entity_id
_entity_poly.type
_entity_poly.pdbx_seq_one_letter_code
_entity_poly.pdbx_strand_id
1 'polypeptide(L)'
;MHKYLAHVCMVSAQAAPTILPLLDEAMKPEKVILLVTPQMEHRADSLKSVIEPRGIQVEEIPIESADDFSAMQLKIMDLLCRYDKTEIALNVTGGTKWMSIAAQEIFRENQSDVFYVDADTDRILFLGDRKPVKLSASINLKNYIQAYGY
;
A
#
# COMPACT_ATOMS: atom_id res chain seq x y z
N MET A 1 -2.67 13.29 13.75
CA MET A 1 -2.42 12.08 12.94
C MET A 1 -1.08 12.26 12.26
N HIS A 2 -0.31 11.18 12.14
CA HIS A 2 1.00 11.22 11.50
C HIS A 2 0.82 11.02 9.98
N LYS A 3 1.33 11.95 9.18
CA LYS A 3 1.27 11.86 7.72
C LYS A 3 2.53 11.15 7.24
N TYR A 4 2.36 10.09 6.45
CA TYR A 4 3.48 9.36 5.86
C TYR A 4 3.91 10.05 4.57
N LEU A 5 5.22 10.07 4.31
CA LEU A 5 5.76 10.47 3.02
C LEU A 5 5.44 9.37 1.97
N ALA A 6 5.60 8.10 2.35
CA ALA A 6 5.39 6.97 1.45
C ALA A 6 4.46 5.89 2.03
N HIS A 7 3.54 5.38 1.21
CA HIS A 7 2.84 4.12 1.47
C HIS A 7 3.41 3.00 0.60
N VAL A 8 3.73 1.87 1.20
CA VAL A 8 4.07 0.63 0.47
C VAL A 8 2.83 -0.24 0.37
N CYS A 9 2.46 -0.62 -0.85
CA CYS A 9 1.24 -1.38 -1.12
C CYS A 9 1.58 -2.59 -1.99
N MET A 10 1.16 -3.78 -1.58
CA MET A 10 1.23 -4.96 -2.44
C MET A 10 0.05 -4.94 -3.42
N VAL A 11 0.33 -5.00 -4.72
CA VAL A 11 -0.73 -4.99 -5.73
C VAL A 11 -1.55 -6.28 -5.63
N SER A 12 -2.87 -6.15 -5.69
CA SER A 12 -3.82 -7.25 -5.54
C SER A 12 -4.98 -7.14 -6.52
N ALA A 13 -5.92 -8.08 -6.46
CA ALA A 13 -7.15 -8.00 -7.24
C ALA A 13 -8.10 -6.87 -6.82
N GLN A 14 -7.98 -6.39 -5.59
CA GLN A 14 -8.80 -5.31 -5.06
C GLN A 14 -8.01 -4.01 -5.09
N ALA A 15 -8.54 -3.01 -5.78
CA ALA A 15 -7.91 -1.69 -5.89
C ALA A 15 -8.35 -0.72 -4.79
N ALA A 16 -9.58 -0.89 -4.28
CA ALA A 16 -10.17 0.02 -3.30
C ALA A 16 -9.32 0.17 -2.02
N PRO A 17 -8.78 -0.90 -1.40
CA PRO A 17 -7.97 -0.75 -0.20
C PRO A 17 -6.66 0.03 -0.40
N THR A 18 -6.13 0.05 -1.63
CA THR A 18 -4.98 0.89 -1.98
C THR A 18 -5.39 2.34 -2.14
N ILE A 19 -6.55 2.61 -2.73
CA ILE A 19 -6.98 3.97 -3.09
C ILE A 19 -7.60 4.74 -1.93
N LEU A 20 -8.44 4.10 -1.11
CA LEU A 20 -9.19 4.77 -0.05
C LEU A 20 -8.31 5.62 0.89
N PRO A 21 -7.16 5.13 1.39
CA PRO A 21 -6.27 5.94 2.22
C PRO A 21 -5.66 7.14 1.49
N LEU A 22 -5.50 7.07 0.17
CA LEU A 22 -4.92 8.14 -0.65
C LEU A 22 -5.88 9.31 -0.86
N LEU A 23 -7.17 9.09 -0.62
CA LEU A 23 -8.21 10.10 -0.74
C LEU A 23 -8.45 10.85 0.57
N ASP A 24 -7.98 10.32 1.71
CA ASP A 24 -8.15 10.95 3.01
C ASP A 24 -6.96 11.88 3.30
N GLU A 25 -7.22 13.17 3.50
CA GLU A 25 -6.18 14.20 3.69
C GLU A 25 -5.21 13.89 4.83
N ALA A 26 -5.67 13.18 5.87
CA ALA A 26 -4.84 12.86 7.01
C ALA A 26 -3.96 11.62 6.78
N MET A 27 -4.21 10.86 5.72
CA MET A 27 -3.46 9.66 5.33
C MET A 27 -2.78 9.78 3.96
N LYS A 28 -3.15 10.75 3.14
CA LYS A 28 -2.64 10.92 1.77
C LYS A 28 -1.11 11.08 1.76
N PRO A 29 -0.35 10.14 1.16
CA PRO A 29 1.10 10.23 1.08
C PRO A 29 1.53 11.10 -0.11
N GLU A 30 2.83 11.41 -0.17
CA GLU A 30 3.46 12.04 -1.35
C GLU A 30 3.85 11.00 -2.41
N LYS A 31 4.18 9.79 -1.95
CA LYS A 31 4.56 8.66 -2.80
C LYS A 31 3.79 7.38 -2.45
N VAL A 32 3.45 6.60 -3.45
CA VAL A 32 3.00 5.21 -3.33
C VAL A 32 4.01 4.29 -3.99
N ILE A 33 4.45 3.27 -3.26
CA ILE A 33 5.39 2.27 -3.71
C ILE A 33 4.62 0.96 -3.88
N LEU A 34 4.44 0.54 -5.12
CA LEU A 34 3.72 -0.67 -5.48
C LEU A 34 4.69 -1.85 -5.54
N LEU A 35 4.46 -2.88 -4.74
CA LEU A 35 5.13 -4.17 -4.89
C LEU A 35 4.34 -5.00 -5.91
N VAL A 36 4.94 -5.27 -7.08
CA VAL A 36 4.23 -5.78 -8.26
C VAL A 36 4.77 -7.15 -8.65
N THR A 37 3.90 -8.17 -8.69
CA THR A 37 4.25 -9.47 -9.29
C THR A 37 3.94 -9.48 -10.79
N PRO A 38 4.55 -10.37 -11.59
CA PRO A 38 4.29 -10.44 -13.03
C PRO A 38 2.80 -10.56 -13.40
N GLN A 39 2.02 -11.26 -12.57
CA GLN A 39 0.58 -11.46 -12.80
C GLN A 39 -0.26 -10.20 -12.49
N MET A 40 0.33 -9.19 -11.85
CA MET A 40 -0.34 -7.99 -11.37
C MET A 40 0.07 -6.71 -12.12
N GLU A 41 0.94 -6.78 -13.13
CA GLU A 41 1.44 -5.62 -13.89
C GLU A 41 0.31 -4.73 -14.43
N HIS A 42 -0.67 -5.31 -15.14
CA HIS A 42 -1.81 -4.55 -15.67
C HIS A 42 -2.63 -3.85 -14.58
N ARG A 43 -2.70 -4.43 -13.37
CA ARG A 43 -3.38 -3.81 -12.23
C ARG A 43 -2.54 -2.70 -11.61
N ALA A 44 -1.23 -2.83 -11.60
CA ALA A 44 -0.32 -1.76 -11.21
C ALA A 44 -0.48 -0.55 -12.14
N ASP A 45 -0.52 -0.77 -13.47
CA ASP A 45 -0.79 0.28 -14.46
C ASP A 45 -2.15 0.96 -14.23
N SER A 46 -3.18 0.17 -13.96
CA SER A 46 -4.53 0.67 -13.68
C SER A 46 -4.55 1.54 -12.42
N LEU A 47 -3.93 1.08 -11.33
CA LEU A 47 -3.76 1.84 -10.09
C LEU A 47 -2.99 3.14 -10.34
N LYS A 48 -1.87 3.07 -11.05
CA LYS A 48 -1.05 4.23 -11.40
C LYS A 48 -1.84 5.30 -12.15
N SER A 49 -2.66 4.89 -13.13
CA SER A 49 -3.51 5.79 -13.90
C SER A 49 -4.54 6.55 -13.05
N VAL A 50 -4.87 6.04 -11.87
CA VAL A 50 -5.76 6.68 -10.90
C VAL A 50 -4.97 7.47 -9.85
N ILE A 51 -3.80 6.98 -9.41
CA ILE A 51 -3.02 7.60 -8.34
C ILE A 51 -2.29 8.87 -8.83
N GLU A 52 -1.57 8.80 -9.96
CA GLU A 52 -0.72 9.90 -10.43
C GLU A 52 -1.49 11.21 -10.70
N PRO A 53 -2.69 11.21 -11.31
CA PRO A 53 -3.47 12.44 -11.50
C PRO A 53 -3.85 13.18 -10.20
N ARG A 54 -3.67 12.55 -9.03
CA ARG A 54 -3.94 13.15 -7.72
C ARG A 54 -2.71 13.85 -7.12
N GLY A 55 -1.62 13.95 -7.89
CA GLY A 55 -0.35 14.54 -7.48
C GLY A 55 0.48 13.64 -6.56
N ILE A 56 0.23 12.33 -6.59
CA ILE A 56 0.96 11.33 -5.80
C ILE A 56 1.93 10.61 -6.74
N GLN A 57 3.21 10.56 -6.38
CA GLN A 57 4.21 9.83 -7.17
C GLN A 57 4.01 8.33 -7.02
N VAL A 58 4.14 7.58 -8.12
CA VAL A 58 4.08 6.10 -8.08
C VAL A 58 5.44 5.52 -8.46
N GLU A 59 5.94 4.65 -7.59
CA GLU A 59 7.14 3.84 -7.83
C GLU A 59 6.74 2.36 -7.82
N GLU A 60 7.27 1.57 -8.74
CA GLU A 60 7.02 0.13 -8.81
C GLU A 60 8.28 -0.65 -8.47
N ILE A 61 8.15 -1.64 -7.60
CA ILE A 61 9.20 -2.58 -7.24
C ILE A 61 8.75 -3.98 -7.67
N PRO A 62 9.44 -4.61 -8.64
CA PRO A 62 9.05 -5.92 -9.14
C PRO A 62 9.38 -7.02 -8.11
N ILE A 63 8.40 -7.87 -7.82
CA ILE A 63 8.50 -9.08 -7.00
C ILE A 63 8.33 -10.30 -7.91
N GLU A 64 9.42 -11.00 -8.20
CA GLU A 64 9.47 -12.05 -9.22
C GLU A 64 8.52 -13.22 -8.92
N SER A 65 8.42 -13.60 -7.65
CA SER A 65 7.53 -14.66 -7.18
C SER A 65 6.91 -14.29 -5.85
N ALA A 66 5.61 -14.55 -5.72
CA ALA A 66 4.90 -14.42 -4.44
C ALA A 66 5.32 -15.46 -3.40
N ASP A 67 6.02 -16.52 -3.84
CA ASP A 67 6.44 -17.65 -3.01
C ASP A 67 7.92 -17.52 -2.58
N ASP A 68 8.68 -16.60 -3.18
CA ASP A 68 10.08 -16.33 -2.81
C ASP A 68 10.17 -15.28 -1.69
N PHE A 69 10.03 -15.77 -0.47
CA PHE A 69 10.01 -14.98 0.75
C PHE A 69 11.29 -14.17 0.95
N SER A 70 12.45 -14.81 0.81
CA SER A 70 13.75 -14.18 1.08
C SER A 70 14.08 -13.10 0.06
N ALA A 71 13.82 -13.33 -1.24
CA ALA A 71 14.07 -12.32 -2.26
C ALA A 71 13.20 -11.07 -2.06
N MET A 72 11.93 -11.26 -1.66
CA MET A 72 11.03 -10.14 -1.37
C MET A 72 11.47 -9.39 -0.10
N GLN A 73 11.85 -10.09 0.97
CA GLN A 73 12.35 -9.45 2.19
C GLN A 73 13.56 -8.57 1.91
N LEU A 74 14.53 -9.06 1.13
CA LEU A 74 15.71 -8.26 0.73
C LEU A 74 15.31 -6.98 -0.02
N LYS A 75 14.41 -7.08 -1.01
CA LYS A 75 13.90 -5.90 -1.74
C LYS A 75 13.20 -4.90 -0.82
N ILE A 76 12.44 -5.38 0.17
CA ILE A 76 11.77 -4.52 1.16
C ILE A 76 12.79 -3.87 2.11
N MET A 77 13.80 -4.62 2.58
CA MET A 77 14.88 -4.07 3.42
C MET A 77 15.64 -2.96 2.70
N ASP A 78 16.04 -3.20 1.45
CA ASP A 78 16.72 -2.20 0.61
C ASP A 78 15.84 -0.95 0.39
N LEU A 79 14.54 -1.15 0.22
CA LEU A 79 13.57 -0.05 0.16
C LEU A 79 13.55 0.75 1.46
N LEU A 80 13.47 0.10 2.62
CA LEU A 80 13.37 0.77 3.93
C LEU A 80 14.63 1.57 4.26
N CYS A 81 15.80 1.20 3.76
CA CYS A 81 17.03 2.00 3.89
C CYS A 81 16.93 3.40 3.27
N ARG A 82 15.92 3.67 2.43
CA ARG A 82 15.73 4.97 1.75
C ARG A 82 14.87 5.97 2.54
N TYR A 83 14.28 5.55 3.65
CA TYR A 83 13.27 6.33 4.39
C TYR A 83 13.53 6.28 5.90
N ASP A 84 13.19 7.34 6.62
CA ASP A 84 13.05 7.22 8.07
C ASP A 84 11.87 6.30 8.40
N LYS A 85 11.98 5.54 9.50
CA LYS A 85 10.94 4.58 9.90
C LYS A 85 9.56 5.23 10.10
N THR A 86 9.51 6.52 10.43
CA THR A 86 8.27 7.27 10.62
C THR A 86 7.70 7.81 9.30
N GLU A 87 8.50 7.90 8.24
CA GLU A 87 8.08 8.45 6.94
C GLU A 87 7.36 7.42 6.06
N ILE A 88 7.52 6.13 6.36
CA ILE A 88 7.03 5.04 5.54
C ILE A 88 6.10 4.11 6.32
N ALA A 89 5.03 3.66 5.67
CA ALA A 89 4.11 2.69 6.24
C ALA A 89 3.69 1.64 5.22
N LEU A 90 3.47 0.41 5.71
CA LEU A 90 3.00 -0.70 4.91
C LEU A 90 1.48 -0.81 4.97
N ASN A 91 0.83 -0.75 3.81
CA ASN A 91 -0.54 -1.22 3.63
C ASN A 91 -0.53 -2.73 3.36
N VAL A 92 -0.89 -3.50 4.39
CA VAL A 92 -0.89 -4.98 4.36
C VAL A 92 -2.20 -5.57 3.81
N THR A 93 -3.08 -4.76 3.24
CA THR A 93 -4.40 -5.24 2.77
C THR A 93 -4.31 -6.05 1.49
N GLY A 94 -3.32 -5.73 0.63
CA GLY A 94 -3.13 -6.35 -0.67
C GLY A 94 -2.12 -7.51 -0.69
N GLY A 95 -1.77 -7.97 -1.89
CA GLY A 95 -0.93 -9.15 -2.09
C GLY A 95 -1.61 -10.46 -1.67
N THR A 96 -0.83 -11.55 -1.66
CA THR A 96 -1.27 -12.79 -1.01
C THR A 96 -1.10 -12.67 0.50
N LYS A 97 -1.79 -13.52 1.27
CA LYS A 97 -1.58 -13.62 2.73
C LYS A 97 -0.11 -13.91 3.06
N TRP A 98 0.53 -14.73 2.24
CA TRP A 98 1.93 -15.09 2.40
C TRP A 98 2.84 -13.87 2.24
N MET A 99 2.63 -13.08 1.17
CA MET A 99 3.38 -11.85 0.94
C MET A 99 3.18 -10.84 2.07
N SER A 100 1.94 -10.72 2.54
CA SER A 100 1.57 -9.84 3.63
C SER A 100 2.32 -10.15 4.93
N ILE A 101 2.42 -11.43 5.31
CA ILE A 101 3.16 -11.86 6.51
C ILE A 101 4.63 -11.48 6.40
N ALA A 102 5.25 -11.76 5.25
CA ALA A 102 6.66 -11.49 4.99
C ALA A 102 7.01 -9.99 5.06
N ALA A 103 6.21 -9.15 4.39
CA ALA A 103 6.42 -7.71 4.38
C ALA A 103 6.21 -7.13 5.78
N GLN A 104 5.18 -7.61 6.48
CA GLN A 104 4.87 -7.18 7.85
C GLN A 104 6.00 -7.49 8.82
N GLU A 105 6.67 -8.64 8.70
CA GLU A 105 7.81 -9.00 9.54
C GLU A 105 8.94 -7.94 9.44
N ILE A 106 9.36 -7.63 8.21
CA ILE A 106 10.43 -6.66 7.96
C ILE A 106 10.06 -5.24 8.41
N PHE A 107 8.82 -4.80 8.15
CA PHE A 107 8.36 -3.49 8.60
C PHE A 107 8.33 -3.38 10.13
N ARG A 108 7.95 -4.46 10.83
CA ARG A 108 7.96 -4.48 12.30
C ARG A 108 9.38 -4.46 12.86
N GLU A 109 10.32 -5.15 12.24
CA GLU A 109 11.74 -5.09 12.62
C GLU A 109 12.29 -3.67 12.46
N ASN A 110 11.90 -2.96 11.40
CA ASN A 110 12.24 -1.55 11.19
C ASN A 110 11.49 -0.58 12.11
N GLN A 111 10.52 -1.07 12.90
CA GLN A 111 9.62 -0.27 13.73
C GLN A 111 8.80 0.77 12.93
N SER A 112 8.56 0.49 11.64
CA SER A 112 7.65 1.27 10.80
C SER A 112 6.21 0.82 11.00
N ASP A 113 5.27 1.74 10.75
CA ASP A 113 3.86 1.44 10.90
C ASP A 113 3.39 0.44 9.83
N VAL A 114 2.56 -0.51 10.25
CA VAL A 114 1.83 -1.43 9.37
C VAL A 114 0.35 -1.22 9.61
N PHE A 115 -0.41 -1.08 8.54
CA PHE A 115 -1.85 -0.87 8.61
C PHE A 115 -2.62 -1.69 7.59
N TYR A 116 -3.86 -1.99 7.93
CA TYR A 116 -4.84 -2.70 7.12
C TYR A 116 -6.05 -1.79 6.89
N VAL A 117 -6.62 -1.83 5.69
CA VAL A 117 -7.77 -1.03 5.29
C VAL A 117 -8.99 -1.94 5.21
N ASP A 118 -9.89 -1.78 6.16
CA ASP A 118 -11.22 -2.38 6.11
C ASP A 118 -12.10 -1.50 5.22
N ALA A 119 -12.26 -1.92 3.96
CA ALA A 119 -13.07 -1.21 2.97
C ALA A 119 -14.59 -1.34 3.21
N ASP A 120 -15.04 -2.30 4.03
CA ASP A 120 -16.47 -2.45 4.35
C ASP A 120 -16.90 -1.46 5.43
N THR A 121 -15.98 -1.07 6.32
CA THR A 121 -16.26 -0.12 7.42
C THR A 121 -15.58 1.24 7.29
N ASP A 122 -14.85 1.46 6.19
CA ASP A 122 -14.02 2.64 5.93
C ASP A 122 -13.05 2.91 7.10
N ARG A 123 -12.33 1.89 7.55
CA ARG A 123 -11.40 2.00 8.70
C ARG A 123 -10.00 1.57 8.33
N ILE A 124 -9.03 2.28 8.90
CA ILE A 124 -7.65 1.86 8.99
C ILE A 124 -7.42 1.24 10.36
N LEU A 125 -6.99 -0.01 10.35
CA LEU A 125 -6.55 -0.76 11.51
C LEU A 125 -5.03 -0.80 11.51
N PHE A 126 -4.40 -0.32 12.58
CA PHE A 126 -2.94 -0.42 12.72
C PHE A 126 -2.58 -1.71 13.43
N LEU A 127 -1.48 -2.33 13.00
CA LEU A 127 -0.89 -3.44 13.73
C LEU A 127 -0.16 -2.89 14.95
N GLY A 128 -0.56 -3.31 16.15
CA GLY A 128 -0.04 -2.81 17.44
C GLY A 128 -1.10 -2.03 18.22
N ASP A 129 -0.67 -1.14 19.11
CA ASP A 129 -1.55 -0.48 20.09
C ASP A 129 -2.20 0.82 19.60
N ARG A 130 -2.05 1.15 18.31
CA ARG A 130 -2.67 2.35 17.72
C ARG A 130 -4.17 2.14 17.52
N LYS A 131 -4.95 3.16 17.90
CA LYS A 131 -6.40 3.14 17.72
C LYS A 131 -6.76 3.14 16.23
N PRO A 132 -7.82 2.42 15.84
CA PRO A 132 -8.38 2.51 14.50
C PRO A 132 -8.74 3.94 14.10
N VAL A 133 -8.55 4.28 12.84
CA VAL A 133 -8.94 5.57 12.25
C VAL A 133 -10.06 5.33 11.25
N LYS A 134 -11.13 6.12 11.34
CA LYS A 134 -12.18 6.11 10.32
C LYS A 134 -11.78 7.03 9.17
N LEU A 135 -11.85 6.52 7.95
CA LEU A 135 -11.68 7.29 6.74
C LEU A 135 -12.92 8.13 6.46
N SER A 136 -12.69 9.37 6.06
CA SER A 136 -13.73 10.35 5.72
C SER A 136 -13.97 10.46 4.22
N ALA A 137 -13.04 9.93 3.42
CA ALA A 137 -13.06 10.04 1.98
C ALA A 137 -13.82 8.91 1.29
N SER A 138 -14.46 9.24 0.16
CA SER A 138 -15.15 8.29 -0.70
C SER A 138 -14.59 8.31 -2.11
N ILE A 139 -14.57 7.16 -2.76
CA ILE A 139 -14.15 7.00 -4.15
C ILE A 139 -15.36 7.17 -5.08
N ASN A 140 -15.24 8.04 -6.10
CA ASN A 140 -16.30 8.16 -7.10
C ASN A 140 -16.29 6.96 -8.06
N LEU A 141 -17.47 6.66 -8.65
CA LEU A 141 -17.66 5.47 -9.49
C LEU A 141 -16.69 5.40 -10.67
N LYS A 142 -16.42 6.53 -11.33
CA LYS A 142 -15.48 6.59 -12.46
C LYS A 142 -14.08 6.12 -12.05
N ASN A 143 -13.54 6.69 -10.98
CA ASN A 143 -12.21 6.33 -10.48
C ASN A 143 -12.16 4.92 -9.91
N TYR A 144 -13.27 4.46 -9.32
CA TYR A 144 -13.39 3.08 -8.86
C TYR A 144 -13.24 2.11 -10.03
N ILE A 145 -14.05 2.28 -11.09
CA ILE A 145 -14.03 1.42 -12.27
C ILE A 145 -12.67 1.47 -12.99
N GLN A 146 -12.11 2.67 -13.17
CA GLN A 146 -10.79 2.86 -13.78
C GLN A 146 -9.67 2.14 -13.01
N ALA A 147 -9.75 2.09 -11.68
CA ALA A 147 -8.77 1.39 -10.87
C ALA A 147 -8.77 -0.14 -11.07
N TYR A 148 -9.86 -0.70 -11.59
CA TYR A 148 -9.96 -2.10 -12.01
C TYR A 148 -9.64 -2.30 -13.50
N GLY A 149 -9.28 -1.24 -14.23
CA GLY A 149 -8.90 -1.30 -15.65
C GLY A 149 -10.08 -1.20 -16.63
N TYR A 150 -11.20 -0.61 -16.22
CA TYR A 150 -12.42 -0.45 -17.02
C TYR A 150 -12.77 1.01 -17.30
#